data_AF-A0AAQ3Q1K9-F1
#
_entry.id   AF-A0AAQ3Q1K9-F1
#
_cell.length_a   1.000
_cell.length_b   1.000
_cell.length_c   1.000
_cell.angle_alpha   90.00
_cell.angle_beta   90.00
_cell.angle_gamma   90.00
#
_symmetry.space_group_name_H-M   'P 1'
#
loop_
_entity.id
_entity.type
_entity.pdbx_description
1 polymer ?
#
loop_
_entity_poly.entity_id
_entity_poly.type
_entity_poly.pdbx_seq_one_letter_code
_entity_poly.pdbx_strand_id
1 'polypeptide(L)'
;MERLLKVKADRGIMLLWRKEKVKVSLVFKDEQSVNAVVELSNSKYCLISAIYASTDIKRRGYLWKRLSELELSNIPWLIAGDMNCIVKASEKRGGRPFQLKKSNWDFIEFMNKAGLQDASYVGPRFTWSNKRQGDKRIMARLDRVLYNIKWVEWNFNIRVEHMQMMDSDHRSMLVSCDNKKRARGARKSFVFEHFLLE
;
A
#
# COMPACT_ATOMS: atom_id res chain seq x y z
N MET A 1 16.58 18.20 16.72
CA MET A 1 16.64 16.94 15.94
C MET A 1 15.25 16.32 15.95
N GLU A 2 14.61 16.16 14.79
CA GLU A 2 13.31 15.48 14.69
C GLU A 2 13.47 14.00 15.04
N ARG A 3 12.63 13.45 15.93
CA ARG A 3 12.76 12.06 16.39
C ARG A 3 11.85 11.15 15.58
N LEU A 4 12.45 10.34 14.71
CA LEU A 4 11.75 9.27 14.01
C LEU A 4 11.44 8.12 14.97
N LEU A 5 10.20 7.63 14.92
CA LEU A 5 9.78 6.38 15.53
C LEU A 5 9.55 5.32 14.45
N LYS A 6 9.64 4.04 14.84
CA LYS A 6 9.55 2.92 13.91
C LYS A 6 8.85 1.70 14.49
N VAL A 7 8.16 0.97 13.63
CA VAL A 7 7.75 -0.43 13.85
C VAL A 7 8.33 -1.26 12.70
N LYS A 8 8.95 -2.39 13.02
CA LYS A 8 9.49 -3.36 12.06
C LYS A 8 8.78 -4.72 12.21
N ALA A 9 8.42 -5.33 11.09
CA ALA A 9 7.98 -6.72 11.00
C ALA A 9 9.09 -7.63 10.42
N ASP A 10 8.86 -8.94 10.51
CA ASP A 10 9.92 -9.94 10.36
C ASP A 10 10.48 -10.02 8.93
N ARG A 11 9.66 -9.74 7.90
CA ARG A 11 10.09 -9.69 6.49
C ARG A 11 10.54 -8.33 6.00
N GLY A 12 11.03 -7.48 6.90
CA GLY A 12 11.60 -6.19 6.52
C GLY A 12 10.60 -5.07 6.27
N ILE A 13 9.29 -5.28 6.49
CA ILE A 13 8.31 -4.20 6.47
C ILE A 13 8.60 -3.26 7.62
N MET A 14 8.75 -1.97 7.33
CA MET A 14 8.98 -0.95 8.33
C MET A 14 8.02 0.22 8.14
N LEU A 15 7.36 0.61 9.21
CA LEU A 15 6.58 1.84 9.27
C LEU A 15 7.39 2.87 10.07
N LEU A 16 7.66 4.01 9.46
CA LEU A 16 8.41 5.13 10.04
C LEU A 16 7.52 6.37 10.15
N TRP A 17 7.63 7.12 11.24
CA TRP A 17 6.90 8.38 11.37
C TRP A 17 7.64 9.39 12.25
N ARG A 18 7.33 10.67 12.04
CA ARG A 18 7.79 11.77 12.89
C ARG A 18 6.87 11.89 14.10
N LYS A 19 7.43 11.72 15.30
CA LYS A 19 6.68 11.73 16.57
C LYS A 19 5.88 13.03 16.77
N GLU A 20 6.40 14.12 16.23
CA GLU A 20 5.86 15.47 16.37
C GLU A 20 4.67 15.73 15.42
N LYS A 21 4.46 14.87 14.42
CA LYS A 21 3.41 15.06 13.40
C LYS A 21 2.17 14.22 13.66
N VAL A 22 2.35 13.00 14.13
CA VAL A 22 1.27 12.02 14.36
C VAL A 22 1.60 11.10 15.53
N LYS A 23 0.54 10.61 16.17
CA LYS A 23 0.62 9.49 17.10
C LYS A 23 0.18 8.22 16.39
N VAL A 24 0.95 7.16 16.57
CA VAL A 24 0.74 5.88 15.89
C VAL A 24 0.65 4.79 16.95
N SER A 25 -0.42 4.00 16.88
CA SER A 25 -0.71 2.89 17.79
C SER A 25 -0.77 1.61 16.98
N LEU A 26 0.11 0.65 17.27
CA LEU A 26 0.12 -0.65 16.59
C LEU A 26 -1.16 -1.42 16.93
N VAL A 27 -1.87 -1.90 15.92
CA VAL A 27 -3.00 -2.83 16.09
C VAL A 27 -2.46 -4.25 16.13
N PHE A 28 -1.77 -4.65 15.05
CA PHE A 28 -1.04 -5.90 14.98
C PHE A 28 0.01 -5.82 13.87
N LYS A 29 0.97 -6.73 13.93
CA LYS A 29 1.90 -7.01 12.83
C LYS A 29 2.06 -8.51 12.67
N ASP A 30 2.43 -8.93 11.47
CA ASP A 30 2.87 -10.29 11.16
C ASP A 30 3.92 -10.26 10.06
N GLU A 31 4.32 -11.42 9.56
CA GLU A 31 5.32 -11.55 8.49
C GLU A 31 4.98 -10.72 7.24
N GLN A 32 3.70 -10.45 6.96
CA GLN A 32 3.26 -9.86 5.69
C GLN A 32 2.63 -8.48 5.84
N SER A 33 2.44 -7.99 7.08
CA SER A 33 1.79 -6.70 7.31
C SER A 33 2.18 -6.02 8.62
N VAL A 34 2.16 -4.69 8.60
CA VAL A 34 2.14 -3.83 9.79
C VAL A 34 0.87 -2.99 9.72
N ASN A 35 0.02 -3.10 10.74
CA ASN A 35 -1.29 -2.46 10.78
C ASN A 35 -1.36 -1.55 12.01
N ALA A 36 -1.54 -0.26 11.80
CA ALA A 36 -1.48 0.74 12.86
C ALA A 36 -2.56 1.81 12.69
N VAL A 37 -3.15 2.21 13.81
CA VAL A 37 -4.01 3.39 13.88
C VAL A 37 -3.12 4.63 13.94
N VAL A 38 -3.37 5.57 13.05
CA VAL A 38 -2.72 6.87 13.01
C VAL A 38 -3.71 7.93 13.49
N GLU A 39 -3.41 8.53 14.64
CA GLU A 39 -4.15 9.68 15.15
C GLU A 39 -3.65 10.95 14.45
N LEU A 40 -4.57 11.62 13.76
CA LEU A 40 -4.39 12.88 13.07
C LEU A 40 -4.85 14.03 13.97
N SER A 41 -4.51 15.26 13.61
CA SER A 41 -5.04 16.44 14.28
C SER A 41 -6.57 16.50 14.22
N ASN A 42 -7.21 17.07 15.26
CA ASN A 42 -8.66 17.25 15.41
C ASN A 42 -9.44 15.94 15.66
N SER A 43 -8.87 15.03 16.46
CA SER A 43 -9.52 13.77 16.87
C SER A 43 -9.92 12.84 15.72
N LYS A 44 -9.37 13.07 14.52
CA LYS A 44 -9.51 12.15 13.39
C LYS A 44 -8.45 11.07 13.51
N TYR A 45 -8.80 9.85 13.14
CA TYR A 45 -7.86 8.74 13.04
C TYR A 45 -8.12 7.96 11.75
N CYS A 46 -7.11 7.24 11.28
CA CYS A 46 -7.25 6.27 10.21
C CYS A 46 -6.44 5.02 10.51
N LEU A 47 -6.83 3.91 9.89
CA LEU A 47 -6.02 2.70 9.86
C LEU A 47 -5.06 2.79 8.66
N ILE A 48 -3.80 2.50 8.90
CA ILE A 48 -2.79 2.29 7.86
C ILE A 48 -2.30 0.85 7.93
N SER A 49 -2.31 0.18 6.79
CA SER A 49 -1.75 -1.16 6.62
C SER A 49 -0.60 -1.11 5.61
N ALA A 50 0.62 -1.30 6.09
CA ALA A 50 1.79 -1.49 5.24
C ALA A 50 1.92 -2.98 4.90
N ILE A 51 1.96 -3.33 3.62
CA ILE A 51 1.89 -4.71 3.14
C ILE A 51 3.17 -5.10 2.40
N TYR A 52 3.67 -6.30 2.69
CA TYR A 52 4.58 -7.04 1.83
C TYR A 52 4.07 -8.47 1.73
N ALA A 53 3.20 -8.69 0.75
CA ALA A 53 2.51 -9.96 0.57
C ALA A 53 3.49 -11.02 0.05
N SER A 54 3.36 -12.26 0.52
CA SER A 54 4.23 -13.36 0.11
C SER A 54 4.09 -13.69 -1.39
N THR A 55 5.18 -14.11 -2.01
CA THR A 55 5.16 -14.73 -3.36
C THR A 55 4.54 -16.13 -3.32
N ASP A 56 4.60 -16.83 -2.18
CA ASP A 56 3.86 -18.06 -1.93
C ASP A 56 2.35 -17.78 -1.83
N ILE A 57 1.58 -18.45 -2.69
CA ILE A 57 0.13 -18.25 -2.85
C ILE A 57 -0.64 -18.57 -1.57
N LYS A 58 -0.30 -19.65 -0.86
CA LYS A 58 -1.03 -20.08 0.35
C LYS A 58 -0.80 -19.07 1.47
N ARG A 59 0.47 -18.68 1.70
CA ARG A 59 0.85 -17.65 2.68
C ARG A 59 0.17 -16.33 2.39
N ARG A 60 0.14 -15.89 1.13
CA ARG A 60 -0.54 -14.68 0.72
C ARG A 60 -2.06 -14.75 0.92
N GLY A 61 -2.68 -15.90 0.70
CA GLY A 61 -4.09 -16.11 1.01
C GLY A 61 -4.43 -15.90 2.49
N TYR A 62 -3.56 -16.31 3.41
CA TYR A 62 -3.76 -16.06 4.85
C TYR A 62 -3.75 -14.57 5.19
N LEU A 63 -2.94 -13.76 4.50
CA LEU A 63 -2.96 -12.30 4.66
C LEU A 63 -4.33 -11.74 4.29
N TRP A 64 -4.87 -12.11 3.12
CA TRP A 64 -6.17 -11.63 2.66
C TRP A 64 -7.31 -12.03 3.60
N LYS A 65 -7.31 -13.27 4.09
CA LYS A 65 -8.29 -13.73 5.07
C LYS A 65 -8.23 -12.89 6.34
N ARG A 66 -7.04 -12.73 6.92
CA ARG A 66 -6.83 -11.96 8.15
C ARG A 66 -7.25 -10.50 8.01
N LEU A 67 -6.90 -9.84 6.90
CA LEU A 67 -7.29 -8.46 6.65
C LEU A 67 -8.80 -8.31 6.42
N SER A 68 -9.47 -9.34 5.89
CA SER A 68 -10.92 -9.35 5.70
C SER A 68 -11.70 -9.49 7.02
N GLU A 69 -11.07 -10.01 8.07
CA GLU A 69 -11.67 -10.19 9.40
C GLU A 69 -11.63 -8.90 10.24
N LEU A 70 -11.02 -7.82 9.72
CA LEU A 70 -10.99 -6.55 10.42
C LEU A 70 -12.36 -5.84 10.36
N GLU A 71 -12.91 -5.55 11.53
CA GLU A 71 -14.15 -4.78 11.65
C GLU A 71 -13.88 -3.28 11.46
N LEU A 72 -13.98 -2.81 10.21
CA LEU A 72 -13.58 -1.46 9.80
C LEU A 72 -14.75 -0.58 9.34
N SER A 73 -15.98 -0.96 9.67
CA SER A 73 -17.22 -0.35 9.17
C SER A 73 -17.27 1.18 9.30
N ASN A 74 -16.54 1.76 10.26
CA ASN A 74 -16.53 3.20 10.52
C ASN A 74 -15.12 3.84 10.53
N ILE A 75 -14.09 3.15 10.04
CA ILE A 75 -12.70 3.65 10.10
C ILE A 75 -12.17 3.87 8.68
N PRO A 76 -11.69 5.09 8.35
CA PRO A 76 -10.90 5.31 7.13
C PRO A 76 -9.69 4.39 7.10
N TRP A 77 -9.57 3.63 6.02
CA TRP A 77 -8.48 2.66 5.87
C TRP A 77 -7.71 2.92 4.59
N LEU A 78 -6.38 2.99 4.71
CA LEU A 78 -5.47 2.99 3.57
C LEU A 78 -4.48 1.83 3.71
N ILE A 79 -4.34 1.07 2.63
CA ILE A 79 -3.42 -0.06 2.50
C ILE A 79 -2.40 0.32 1.45
N ALA A 80 -1.11 0.17 1.74
CA ALA A 80 -0.05 0.48 0.79
C ALA A 80 1.08 -0.55 0.85
N GLY A 81 1.64 -0.88 -0.31
CA GLY A 81 2.82 -1.74 -0.42
C GLY A 81 2.70 -2.76 -1.54
N ASP A 82 3.56 -3.77 -1.47
CA ASP A 82 3.66 -4.83 -2.48
C ASP A 82 2.61 -5.92 -2.23
N MET A 83 1.63 -6.01 -3.12
CA MET A 83 0.56 -7.00 -3.07
C MET A 83 0.99 -8.36 -3.64
N ASN A 84 2.15 -8.43 -4.31
CA ASN A 84 2.65 -9.57 -5.07
C ASN A 84 1.59 -10.22 -5.98
N CYS A 85 0.63 -9.41 -6.43
CA CYS A 85 -0.57 -9.86 -7.12
C CYS A 85 -1.05 -8.81 -8.14
N ILE A 86 -1.26 -9.29 -9.37
CA ILE A 86 -1.89 -8.53 -10.45
C ILE A 86 -3.36 -8.93 -10.60
N VAL A 87 -4.21 -8.01 -11.03
CA VAL A 87 -5.67 -8.23 -11.19
C VAL A 87 -6.12 -8.19 -12.64
N LYS A 88 -5.30 -7.65 -13.55
CA LYS A 88 -5.61 -7.56 -14.99
C LYS A 88 -4.38 -7.83 -15.86
N ALA A 89 -4.60 -8.34 -17.06
CA ALA A 89 -3.51 -8.67 -18.00
C ALA A 89 -2.61 -7.48 -18.29
N SER A 90 -3.22 -6.30 -18.34
CA SER A 90 -2.54 -5.07 -18.64
C SER A 90 -1.56 -4.64 -17.53
N GLU A 91 -1.60 -5.23 -16.34
CA GLU A 91 -0.62 -4.98 -15.27
C GLU A 91 0.66 -5.81 -15.39
N LYS A 92 0.81 -6.57 -16.47
CA LYS A 92 2.02 -7.34 -16.76
C LYS A 92 2.50 -7.10 -18.19
N ARG A 93 3.81 -7.05 -18.38
CA ARG A 93 4.46 -7.05 -19.69
C ARG A 93 5.61 -8.05 -19.70
N GLY A 94 5.70 -8.84 -20.77
CA GLY A 94 6.74 -9.86 -20.96
C GLY A 94 6.48 -11.17 -20.20
N GLY A 95 7.28 -12.18 -20.51
CA GLY A 95 7.13 -13.54 -19.98
C GLY A 95 5.81 -14.19 -20.39
N ARG A 96 5.36 -15.19 -19.60
CA ARG A 96 4.10 -15.90 -19.87
C ARG A 96 2.90 -14.94 -19.80
N PRO A 97 1.93 -15.00 -20.73
CA PRO A 97 0.72 -14.19 -20.64
C PRO A 97 0.03 -14.33 -19.27
N PHE A 98 -0.56 -13.25 -18.78
CA PHE A 98 -1.35 -13.29 -17.56
C PHE A 98 -2.60 -14.15 -17.77
N GLN A 99 -2.87 -15.00 -16.79
CA GLN A 99 -4.12 -15.74 -16.68
C GLN A 99 -4.67 -15.49 -15.28
N LEU A 100 -5.96 -15.18 -15.20
CA LEU A 100 -6.64 -14.95 -13.94
C LEU A 100 -6.81 -16.28 -13.20
N LYS A 101 -6.05 -16.50 -12.12
CA LYS A 101 -6.08 -17.72 -11.32
C LYS A 101 -6.82 -17.49 -10.00
N LYS A 102 -7.10 -18.58 -9.27
CA LYS A 102 -7.75 -18.52 -7.95
C LYS A 102 -7.06 -17.54 -6.99
N SER A 103 -5.74 -17.54 -6.91
CA SER A 103 -5.00 -16.61 -6.06
C SER A 103 -5.20 -15.13 -6.39
N ASN A 104 -5.48 -14.81 -7.66
CA ASN A 104 -5.79 -13.45 -8.09
C ASN A 104 -7.23 -13.09 -7.70
N TRP A 105 -8.15 -14.05 -7.86
CA TRP A 105 -9.53 -13.92 -7.39
C TRP A 105 -9.63 -13.72 -5.89
N ASP A 106 -8.82 -14.40 -5.08
CA ASP A 106 -8.82 -14.25 -3.62
C ASP A 106 -8.45 -12.80 -3.21
N PHE A 107 -7.51 -12.18 -3.93
CA PHE A 107 -7.17 -10.77 -3.72
C PHE A 107 -8.31 -9.84 -4.14
N ILE A 108 -8.94 -10.09 -5.30
CA ILE A 108 -10.10 -9.31 -5.78
C ILE A 108 -11.28 -9.42 -4.80
N GLU A 109 -11.55 -10.63 -4.30
CA GLU A 109 -12.61 -10.89 -3.33
C GLU A 109 -12.34 -10.18 -2.00
N PHE A 110 -11.10 -10.18 -1.53
CA PHE A 110 -10.68 -9.37 -0.39
C PHE A 110 -10.98 -7.89 -0.61
N MET A 111 -10.56 -7.32 -1.75
CA MET A 111 -10.84 -5.91 -2.05
C MET A 111 -12.34 -5.62 -2.04
N ASN A 112 -13.15 -6.50 -2.65
CA ASN A 112 -14.59 -6.33 -2.72
C ASN A 112 -15.25 -6.42 -1.34
N LYS A 113 -14.90 -7.42 -0.52
CA LYS A 113 -15.43 -7.60 0.84
C LYS A 113 -15.08 -6.42 1.75
N ALA A 114 -13.86 -5.92 1.63
CA ALA A 114 -13.38 -4.77 2.40
C ALA A 114 -13.84 -3.42 1.83
N GLY A 115 -14.56 -3.39 0.71
CA GLY A 115 -14.99 -2.15 0.06
C GLY A 115 -13.81 -1.27 -0.39
N LEU A 116 -12.71 -1.88 -0.81
CA LEU A 116 -11.47 -1.21 -1.18
C LEU A 116 -11.46 -0.82 -2.66
N GLN A 117 -10.96 0.38 -2.93
CA GLN A 117 -10.70 0.90 -4.26
C GLN A 117 -9.20 1.08 -4.47
N ASP A 118 -8.70 0.73 -5.66
CA ASP A 118 -7.33 0.99 -6.07
C ASP A 118 -7.17 2.45 -6.50
N ALA A 119 -6.27 3.18 -5.85
CA ALA A 119 -6.02 4.58 -6.14
C ALA A 119 -5.41 4.75 -7.54
N SER A 120 -5.85 5.81 -8.22
CA SER A 120 -5.18 6.27 -9.43
C SER A 120 -3.78 6.80 -9.10
N TYR A 121 -2.89 6.72 -10.09
CA TYR A 121 -1.50 7.14 -9.95
C TYR A 121 -1.05 7.97 -11.14
N VAL A 122 -0.01 8.79 -10.91
CA VAL A 122 0.74 9.49 -11.93
C VAL A 122 2.12 8.83 -12.08
N GLY A 123 2.64 8.78 -13.30
CA GLY A 123 3.96 8.23 -13.59
C GLY A 123 3.92 6.84 -14.23
N PRO A 124 5.03 6.09 -14.18
CA PRO A 124 5.18 4.83 -14.91
C PRO A 124 4.21 3.75 -14.44
N ARG A 125 3.67 2.99 -15.39
CA ARG A 125 2.65 1.95 -15.15
C ARG A 125 3.08 0.80 -14.23
N PHE A 126 4.32 0.33 -14.41
CA PHE A 126 4.81 -0.88 -13.74
C PHE A 126 5.70 -0.47 -12.56
N THR A 127 5.47 -1.12 -11.43
CA THR A 127 6.19 -0.85 -10.19
C THR A 127 7.33 -1.83 -9.95
N TRP A 128 7.34 -2.99 -10.62
CA TRP A 128 8.38 -4.01 -10.50
C TRP A 128 8.95 -4.42 -11.87
N SER A 129 10.23 -4.79 -11.90
CA SER A 129 10.87 -5.43 -13.05
C SER A 129 11.93 -6.42 -12.63
N ASN A 130 12.02 -7.56 -13.31
CA ASN A 130 13.13 -8.51 -13.12
C ASN A 130 14.52 -8.01 -13.57
N LYS A 131 14.65 -6.73 -13.94
CA LYS A 131 15.85 -6.03 -14.44
C LYS A 131 16.58 -6.66 -15.64
N ARG A 132 15.98 -7.67 -16.29
CA ARG A 132 16.55 -8.28 -17.50
C ARG A 132 16.31 -7.38 -18.72
N GLN A 133 17.04 -7.65 -19.79
CA GLN A 133 16.97 -6.91 -21.05
C GLN A 133 16.27 -7.71 -22.15
N GLY A 134 15.84 -7.02 -23.20
CA GLY A 134 15.17 -7.61 -24.37
C GLY A 134 13.94 -8.44 -24.00
N ASP A 135 13.78 -9.58 -24.68
CA ASP A 135 12.63 -10.48 -24.51
C ASP A 135 12.56 -11.18 -23.15
N LYS A 136 13.68 -11.19 -22.41
CA LYS A 136 13.73 -11.73 -21.05
C LYS A 136 13.20 -10.74 -20.00
N ARG A 137 12.93 -9.49 -20.38
CA ARG A 137 12.43 -8.45 -19.48
C ARG A 137 10.98 -8.71 -19.12
N ILE A 138 10.70 -8.77 -17.82
CA ILE A 138 9.35 -8.85 -17.27
C ILE A 138 9.13 -7.63 -16.38
N MET A 139 7.96 -7.02 -16.51
CA MET A 139 7.49 -5.95 -15.62
C MET A 139 6.08 -6.24 -15.15
N ALA A 140 5.78 -5.82 -13.93
CA ALA A 140 4.46 -5.94 -13.34
C ALA A 140 4.12 -4.71 -12.47
N ARG A 141 2.83 -4.44 -12.27
CA ARG A 141 2.35 -3.53 -11.22
C ARG A 141 1.96 -4.35 -10.01
N LEU A 142 2.87 -4.48 -9.06
CA LEU A 142 2.69 -5.28 -7.84
C LEU A 142 2.35 -4.39 -6.63
N ASP A 143 2.86 -3.16 -6.64
CA ASP A 143 2.67 -2.19 -5.58
C ASP A 143 1.39 -1.39 -5.81
N ARG A 144 0.59 -1.21 -4.75
CA ARG A 144 -0.69 -0.48 -4.80
C ARG A 144 -0.91 0.38 -3.57
N VAL A 145 -1.81 1.34 -3.74
CA VAL A 145 -2.47 2.05 -2.65
C VAL A 145 -3.96 1.78 -2.77
N LEU A 146 -4.53 1.13 -1.76
CA LEU A 146 -5.95 0.83 -1.68
C LEU A 146 -6.57 1.67 -0.56
N TYR A 147 -7.83 2.07 -0.72
CA TYR A 147 -8.57 2.78 0.32
C TYR A 147 -10.04 2.40 0.34
N ASN A 148 -10.67 2.47 1.51
CA ASN A 148 -12.11 2.19 1.65
C ASN A 148 -12.96 3.46 1.49
N ILE A 149 -14.28 3.28 1.39
CA ILE A 149 -15.23 4.41 1.22
C ILE A 149 -15.14 5.45 2.35
N LYS A 150 -14.86 5.01 3.59
CA LYS A 150 -14.71 5.89 4.75
C LYS A 150 -13.58 6.90 4.58
N TRP A 151 -12.53 6.54 3.84
CA TRP A 151 -11.47 7.48 3.48
C TRP A 151 -11.99 8.71 2.72
N VAL A 152 -12.88 8.48 1.76
CA VAL A 152 -13.48 9.56 0.95
C VAL A 152 -14.50 10.35 1.76
N GLU A 153 -15.36 9.68 2.53
CA GLU A 153 -16.35 10.32 3.42
C GLU A 153 -15.68 11.28 4.41
N TRP A 154 -14.48 10.95 4.88
CA TRP A 154 -13.70 11.79 5.79
C TRP A 154 -12.96 12.93 5.10
N ASN A 155 -13.16 13.06 3.79
CA ASN A 155 -12.65 14.11 2.93
C ASN A 155 -11.12 14.13 2.85
N PHE A 156 -10.51 12.95 2.91
CA PHE A 156 -9.10 12.75 2.62
C PHE A 156 -8.93 12.56 1.11
N ASN A 157 -8.18 13.44 0.48
CA ASN A 157 -7.70 13.25 -0.87
C ASN A 157 -6.54 12.25 -0.86
N ILE A 158 -6.37 11.49 -1.93
CA ILE A 158 -5.20 10.64 -2.16
C ILE A 158 -4.61 11.03 -3.50
N ARG A 159 -3.29 11.24 -3.52
CA ARG A 159 -2.50 11.31 -4.75
C ARG A 159 -1.37 10.30 -4.64
N VAL A 160 -1.26 9.43 -5.65
CA VAL A 160 -0.18 8.46 -5.76
C VAL A 160 0.71 8.83 -6.93
N GLU A 161 2.02 8.82 -6.70
CA GLU A 161 3.02 9.04 -7.73
C GLU A 161 4.01 7.88 -7.74
N HIS A 162 4.17 7.24 -8.88
CA HIS A 162 5.17 6.20 -9.07
C HIS A 162 6.51 6.84 -9.42
N MET A 163 7.51 6.66 -8.56
CA MET A 163 8.82 7.27 -8.70
C MET A 163 9.65 6.57 -9.78
N GLN A 164 10.80 7.15 -10.11
CA GLN A 164 11.76 6.51 -11.00
C GLN A 164 12.34 5.24 -10.35
N MET A 165 12.56 4.21 -11.16
CA MET A 165 13.24 2.99 -10.72
C MET A 165 14.73 3.29 -10.75
N MET A 166 15.38 3.15 -9.60
CA MET A 166 16.81 3.36 -9.44
C MET A 166 17.46 1.99 -9.19
N ASP A 167 17.92 1.72 -7.98
CA ASP A 167 18.70 0.53 -7.65
C ASP A 167 17.87 -0.65 -7.15
N SER A 168 16.58 -0.47 -6.85
CA SER A 168 15.66 -1.58 -6.52
C SER A 168 15.00 -2.12 -7.79
N ASP A 169 14.58 -3.38 -7.76
CA ASP A 169 13.74 -3.98 -8.78
C ASP A 169 12.27 -3.51 -8.68
N HIS A 170 11.93 -2.85 -7.56
CA HIS A 170 10.72 -2.09 -7.33
C HIS A 170 10.92 -0.57 -7.49
N ARG A 171 9.81 0.13 -7.74
CA ARG A 171 9.69 1.59 -7.68
C ARG A 171 9.07 1.98 -6.36
N SER A 172 9.63 3.01 -5.72
CA SER A 172 8.94 3.68 -4.62
C SER A 172 7.67 4.38 -5.12
N MET A 173 6.65 4.43 -4.27
CA MET A 173 5.44 5.20 -4.50
C MET A 173 5.40 6.35 -3.49
N LEU A 174 5.18 7.58 -3.95
CA LEU A 174 4.89 8.69 -3.07
C LEU A 174 3.37 8.81 -2.92
N VAL A 175 2.88 8.68 -1.69
CA VAL A 175 1.45 8.79 -1.37
C VAL A 175 1.21 10.05 -0.56
N SER A 176 0.52 11.02 -1.15
CA SER A 176 0.14 12.27 -0.48
C SER A 176 -1.34 12.24 -0.10
N CYS A 177 -1.61 12.55 1.16
CA CYS A 177 -2.97 12.59 1.70
C CYS A 177 -3.25 13.95 2.34
N ASP A 178 -4.19 14.72 1.76
CA ASP A 178 -4.57 16.04 2.25
C ASP A 178 -6.07 16.09 2.57
N ASN A 179 -6.46 16.82 3.62
CA ASN A 179 -7.88 17.07 3.89
C ASN A 179 -8.38 18.22 3.00
N LYS A 180 -9.39 18.00 2.14
CA LYS A 180 -9.83 19.03 1.17
C LYS A 180 -10.31 20.34 1.83
N LYS A 181 -10.69 20.32 3.13
CA LYS A 181 -11.06 21.54 3.89
C LYS A 181 -9.87 22.48 4.17
N ARG A 182 -8.62 22.05 3.94
CA ARG A 182 -7.38 22.84 4.18
C ARG A 182 -6.81 23.51 2.92
N ALA A 183 -7.63 23.81 1.91
CA ALA A 183 -7.18 24.43 0.65
C ALA A 183 -6.54 25.84 0.79
N ARG A 184 -6.35 26.38 2.01
CA ARG A 184 -5.56 27.58 2.25
C ARG A 184 -4.63 27.37 3.46
N GLY A 185 -3.36 27.05 3.21
CA GLY A 185 -2.27 27.37 4.15
C GLY A 185 -1.49 26.26 4.86
N ALA A 186 -1.89 24.98 4.82
CA ALA A 186 -1.08 23.92 5.47
C ALA A 186 -1.22 22.55 4.79
N ARG A 187 -0.37 22.31 3.78
CA ARG A 187 -0.14 20.96 3.22
C ARG A 187 0.49 20.10 4.32
N LYS A 188 -0.19 19.04 4.72
CA LYS A 188 0.42 18.00 5.57
C LYS A 188 0.56 16.77 4.70
N SER A 189 1.65 16.72 3.94
CA SER A 189 2.03 15.50 3.23
C SER A 189 2.45 14.44 4.24
N PHE A 190 1.77 13.31 4.25
CA PHE A 190 2.42 12.06 4.62
C PHE A 190 3.27 11.63 3.44
N VAL A 191 4.43 11.05 3.71
CA VAL A 191 5.27 10.41 2.70
C VAL A 191 5.31 8.96 3.10
N PHE A 192 4.62 8.10 2.35
CA PHE A 192 4.81 6.66 2.46
C PHE A 192 6.01 6.30 1.57
N GLU A 193 7.22 6.47 2.08
CA GLU A 193 8.40 5.95 1.39
C GLU A 193 8.48 4.44 1.64
N HIS A 194 8.15 3.67 0.61
CA HIS A 194 8.41 2.24 0.60
C HIS A 194 9.91 2.03 0.39
N PHE A 195 10.61 1.74 1.48
CA PHE A 195 11.95 1.17 1.43
C PHE A 195 11.81 -0.35 1.53
N LEU A 196 11.77 -1.03 0.39
CA LEU A 196 12.20 -2.42 0.36
C LEU A 196 13.71 -2.36 0.54
N LEU A 197 14.17 -2.69 1.74
CA LEU A 197 15.54 -3.14 1.92
C LEU A 197 15.56 -4.57 1.37
N GLU A 198 15.85 -4.69 0.07
CA GLU A 198 16.36 -5.94 -0.50
C GLU A 198 17.83 -6.12 -0.10
#